data_AF-A0A8T4TPC7-F1
#
_entry.id   AF-A0A8T4TPC7-F1
#
_cell.length_a   1.000
_cell.length_b   1.000
_cell.length_c   1.000
_cell.angle_alpha   90.00
_cell.angle_beta   90.00
_cell.angle_gamma   90.00
#
_symmetry.space_group_name_H-M   'P 1'
#
loop_
_entity.id
_entity.type
_entity.pdbx_description
1 polymer ?
#
loop_
_entity_poly.entity_id
_entity_poly.type
_entity_poly.pdbx_seq_one_letter_code
_entity_poly.pdbx_strand_id
1 'polypeptide(L)'
;MSFIEKTKKWLDNRYNLILVVIILFALFLRLKYFDINHLSLWWDEATYLATGRYWAFGETLWAVEAARPPFFMLLIALFYKLGLGEIGIRFFTVVIPSLFIVFFTYLLGKEFYNEKVGLIAALLASVSWMFLFNISRVHSDLLAVVFGLGAIYFFWKGYVTPEKNNTFYLILMGLFLGLGYLTRLSNLLVLGIIGFYLIITEQHKFLKRNGLWYALIALVLISLPYMIWGHFHYGSYIPWAAQYGAGAGDAVARPLAWNVFTVTEMYLVPAMWPWLGKLASIKHDFILYALFFVGLLVTLRFLLGIDVIIKNKDKNLNADLMTCLIVLITFMFFVVIQRDLGDPRWQMFAASGMFLIIGRGVIWLYDYFKKYSKAGTIILLFILLFIGSISQITQNDSLLKGKMTGEAGIKSAAEWIKQNSEKGDWILSNNIHAEMTYWADRPTRGFGRDEEDTLKVIEEIKPVFLVTTSYFNSLDWTYELPSKHTDLLTPVAAFDIYGKPLVSAEQNPTIVIYKVDI
;
A
#
# COMPACT_ATOMS: atom_id res chain seq x y z
N MET A 1 29.71 -25.09 14.13
CA MET A 1 29.08 -23.95 14.84
C MET A 1 27.58 -24.19 14.88
N SER A 2 27.02 -24.41 16.08
CA SER A 2 25.59 -24.67 16.28
C SER A 2 24.74 -23.45 15.86
N PHE A 3 23.43 -23.64 15.65
CA PHE A 3 22.52 -22.51 15.36
C PHE A 3 22.62 -21.44 16.45
N ILE A 4 22.67 -21.85 17.72
CA ILE A 4 22.80 -20.96 18.87
C ILE A 4 24.10 -20.16 18.83
N GLU A 5 25.23 -20.80 18.50
CA GLU A 5 26.53 -20.12 18.38
C GLU A 5 26.55 -19.11 17.22
N LYS A 6 25.95 -19.46 16.08
CA LYS A 6 25.83 -18.54 14.94
C LYS A 6 24.99 -17.32 15.31
N THR A 7 23.88 -17.53 16.03
CA THR A 7 23.01 -16.45 16.50
C THR A 7 23.71 -15.56 17.51
N LYS A 8 24.41 -16.13 18.50
CA LYS A 8 25.21 -15.36 19.46
C LYS A 8 26.26 -14.50 18.76
N LYS A 9 27.05 -15.11 17.87
CA LYS A 9 28.07 -14.39 17.08
C LYS A 9 27.47 -13.27 16.21
N TRP A 10 26.27 -13.48 15.68
CA TRP A 10 25.58 -12.45 14.91
C TRP A 10 25.10 -11.29 15.80
N LEU A 11 24.60 -11.59 17.01
CA LEU A 11 24.15 -10.60 17.99
C LEU A 11 25.31 -9.84 18.66
N ASP A 12 26.50 -10.42 18.73
CA ASP A 12 27.71 -9.73 19.22
C ASP A 12 28.07 -8.49 18.37
N ASN A 13 27.60 -8.43 17.12
CA ASN A 13 27.71 -7.24 16.31
C ASN A 13 26.69 -6.18 16.75
N ARG A 14 27.19 -5.06 17.28
CA ARG A 14 26.38 -3.92 17.74
C ARG A 14 25.32 -3.44 16.74
N TYR A 15 25.60 -3.47 15.44
CA TYR A 15 24.63 -3.00 14.44
C TYR A 15 23.47 -3.97 14.28
N ASN A 16 23.73 -5.27 14.41
CA ASN A 16 22.69 -6.29 14.39
C ASN A 16 21.82 -6.20 15.65
N LEU A 17 22.43 -5.94 16.82
CA LEU A 17 21.68 -5.69 18.05
C LEU A 17 20.76 -4.47 17.93
N ILE A 18 21.26 -3.34 17.38
CA ILE A 18 20.44 -2.15 17.14
C ILE A 18 19.29 -2.46 16.17
N LEU A 19 19.54 -3.26 15.11
CA LEU A 19 18.48 -3.68 14.20
C LEU A 19 17.39 -4.48 14.94
N VAL A 20 17.77 -5.42 15.80
CA VAL A 20 16.80 -6.19 16.60
C VAL A 20 15.96 -5.26 17.47
N VAL A 21 16.59 -4.27 18.13
CA VAL A 21 15.86 -3.25 18.91
C VAL A 21 14.89 -2.46 18.03
N ILE A 22 15.31 -2.05 16.82
CA ILE A 22 14.43 -1.36 15.86
C ILE A 22 13.25 -2.26 15.46
N ILE A 23 13.48 -3.54 15.18
CA ILE A 23 12.41 -4.47 14.79
C ILE A 23 11.44 -4.71 15.95
N LEU A 24 11.93 -4.86 17.18
CA LEU A 24 11.09 -5.00 18.37
C LEU A 24 10.27 -3.72 18.64
N PHE A 25 10.89 -2.55 18.49
CA PHE A 25 10.19 -1.28 18.57
C PHE A 25 9.14 -1.14 17.46
N ALA A 26 9.46 -1.55 16.23
CA ALA A 26 8.54 -1.56 15.11
C ALA A 26 7.33 -2.46 15.41
N LEU A 27 7.57 -3.67 15.93
CA LEU A 27 6.52 -4.61 16.35
C LEU A 27 5.65 -4.03 17.45
N PHE A 28 6.24 -3.39 18.46
CA PHE A 28 5.49 -2.71 19.51
C PHE A 28 4.53 -1.65 18.94
N LEU A 29 5.01 -0.77 18.06
CA LEU A 29 4.15 0.21 17.39
C LEU A 29 3.06 -0.46 16.58
N ARG A 30 3.37 -1.57 15.89
CA ARG A 30 2.39 -2.27 15.07
C ARG A 30 1.28 -2.87 15.92
N LEU A 31 1.62 -3.54 17.02
CA LEU A 31 0.65 -4.08 17.97
C LEU A 31 -0.20 -2.99 18.62
N LYS A 32 0.37 -1.79 18.88
CA LYS A 32 -0.39 -0.64 19.40
C LYS A 32 -1.51 -0.19 18.45
N TYR A 33 -1.27 -0.17 17.14
CA TYR A 33 -2.23 0.36 16.15
C TYR A 33 -3.07 -0.69 15.41
N PHE A 34 -2.72 -1.97 15.57
CA PHE A 34 -3.24 -3.07 14.79
C PHE A 34 -4.77 -3.22 14.84
N ASP A 35 -5.37 -3.02 16.01
CA ASP A 35 -6.79 -3.32 16.24
C ASP A 35 -7.69 -2.07 16.38
N ILE A 36 -7.16 -0.88 16.06
CA ILE A 36 -7.86 0.38 16.30
C ILE A 36 -9.08 0.56 15.39
N ASN A 37 -9.08 -0.03 14.19
CA ASN A 37 -10.13 0.13 13.18
C ASN A 37 -10.96 -1.15 12.93
N HIS A 38 -11.06 -2.08 13.88
CA HIS A 38 -11.83 -3.33 13.67
C HIS A 38 -13.34 -3.11 13.38
N LEU A 39 -13.85 -1.91 13.62
CA LEU A 39 -15.24 -1.51 13.35
C LEU A 39 -15.43 -0.83 11.99
N SER A 40 -14.36 -0.56 11.26
CA SER A 40 -14.37 0.13 9.96
C SER A 40 -13.68 -0.74 8.93
N LEU A 41 -14.42 -1.15 7.90
CA LEU A 41 -13.90 -1.85 6.74
C LEU A 41 -13.97 -0.90 5.56
N TRP A 42 -12.81 -0.54 5.05
CA TRP A 42 -12.76 0.19 3.78
C TRP A 42 -13.23 -0.70 2.64
N TRP A 43 -13.76 -0.09 1.60
CA TRP A 43 -14.12 -0.72 0.33
C TRP A 43 -13.19 -1.85 -0.11
N ASP A 44 -11.88 -1.53 -0.21
CA ASP A 44 -10.86 -2.47 -0.64
C ASP A 44 -10.67 -3.63 0.34
N GLU A 45 -10.73 -3.34 1.63
CA GLU A 45 -10.59 -4.31 2.70
C GLU A 45 -11.74 -5.32 2.67
N ALA A 46 -12.98 -4.81 2.59
CA ALA A 46 -14.17 -5.63 2.45
C ALA A 46 -14.12 -6.47 1.17
N THR A 47 -13.69 -5.90 0.05
CA THR A 47 -13.51 -6.61 -1.23
C THR A 47 -12.52 -7.77 -1.11
N TYR A 48 -11.35 -7.54 -0.49
CA TYR A 48 -10.34 -8.59 -0.32
C TYR A 48 -10.80 -9.69 0.64
N LEU A 49 -11.46 -9.32 1.74
CA LEU A 49 -11.96 -10.27 2.72
C LEU A 49 -13.16 -11.08 2.20
N ALA A 50 -14.10 -10.45 1.49
CA ALA A 50 -15.24 -11.10 0.85
C ALA A 50 -14.78 -12.09 -0.23
N THR A 51 -13.87 -11.66 -1.11
CA THR A 51 -13.28 -12.56 -2.13
C THR A 51 -12.56 -13.74 -1.48
N GLY A 52 -11.78 -13.47 -0.43
CA GLY A 52 -11.09 -14.51 0.33
C GLY A 52 -12.03 -15.55 0.94
N ARG A 53 -13.17 -15.12 1.53
CA ARG A 53 -14.19 -16.03 2.06
C ARG A 53 -14.86 -16.84 0.96
N TYR A 54 -15.24 -16.18 -0.14
CA TYR A 54 -15.82 -16.83 -1.32
C TYR A 54 -14.90 -17.94 -1.84
N TRP A 55 -13.61 -17.67 -2.01
CA TRP A 55 -12.64 -18.68 -2.46
C TRP A 55 -12.31 -19.76 -1.42
N ALA A 56 -12.41 -19.44 -0.13
CA ALA A 56 -12.17 -20.40 0.94
C ALA A 56 -13.30 -21.43 1.07
N PHE A 57 -14.54 -20.97 0.99
CA PHE A 57 -15.72 -21.73 1.44
C PHE A 57 -16.84 -21.85 0.40
N GLY A 58 -16.76 -21.14 -0.73
CA GLY A 58 -17.87 -21.06 -1.68
C GLY A 58 -19.09 -20.33 -1.12
N GLU A 59 -18.86 -19.40 -0.18
CA GLU A 59 -19.89 -18.59 0.47
C GLU A 59 -20.45 -17.50 -0.46
N THR A 60 -20.99 -16.42 0.11
CA THR A 60 -21.60 -15.28 -0.58
C THR A 60 -20.84 -14.88 -1.85
N LEU A 61 -21.56 -14.88 -2.98
CA LEU A 61 -21.00 -14.57 -4.29
C LEU A 61 -20.47 -13.14 -4.30
N TRP A 62 -19.19 -13.00 -4.62
CA TRP A 62 -18.57 -11.72 -4.85
C TRP A 62 -17.77 -11.77 -6.15
N ALA A 63 -18.07 -10.82 -7.06
CA ALA A 63 -17.37 -10.74 -8.33
C ALA A 63 -15.93 -10.26 -8.11
N VAL A 64 -14.97 -11.04 -8.60
CA VAL A 64 -13.57 -10.66 -8.53
C VAL A 64 -13.31 -9.62 -9.61
N GLU A 65 -12.89 -8.43 -9.20
CA GLU A 65 -12.50 -7.37 -10.12
C GLU A 65 -11.27 -7.81 -10.93
N ALA A 66 -11.31 -7.68 -12.27
CA ALA A 66 -10.19 -8.03 -13.16
C ALA A 66 -8.92 -7.23 -12.85
N ALA A 67 -9.10 -6.05 -12.25
CA ALA A 67 -8.09 -5.13 -11.78
C ALA A 67 -7.29 -5.62 -10.56
N ARG A 68 -7.76 -6.66 -9.85
CA ARG A 68 -7.15 -7.15 -8.61
C ARG A 68 -6.42 -8.47 -8.84
N PRO A 69 -5.07 -8.46 -8.83
CA PRO A 69 -4.30 -9.69 -8.91
C PRO A 69 -4.62 -10.66 -7.76
N PRO A 70 -4.57 -11.98 -7.99
CA PRO A 70 -5.23 -12.95 -7.12
C PRO A 70 -4.44 -13.31 -5.86
N PHE A 71 -3.12 -13.10 -5.80
CA PHE A 71 -2.28 -13.67 -4.75
C PHE A 71 -2.67 -13.21 -3.35
N PHE A 72 -3.00 -11.93 -3.19
CA PHE A 72 -3.40 -11.40 -1.89
C PHE A 72 -4.70 -12.06 -1.38
N MET A 73 -5.69 -12.24 -2.27
CA MET A 73 -6.97 -12.87 -1.93
C MET A 73 -6.82 -14.39 -1.74
N LEU A 74 -5.94 -15.06 -2.50
CA LEU A 74 -5.59 -16.47 -2.28
C LEU A 74 -4.92 -16.69 -0.92
N LEU A 75 -4.06 -15.75 -0.50
CA LEU A 75 -3.42 -15.79 0.81
C LEU A 75 -4.45 -15.64 1.93
N ILE A 76 -5.40 -14.70 1.78
CA ILE A 76 -6.52 -14.54 2.70
C ILE A 76 -7.39 -15.81 2.74
N ALA A 77 -7.73 -16.39 1.59
CA ALA A 77 -8.51 -17.62 1.50
C ALA A 77 -7.83 -18.80 2.20
N LEU A 78 -6.51 -18.93 2.04
CA LEU A 78 -5.72 -19.92 2.77
C LEU A 78 -5.82 -19.71 4.29
N PHE A 79 -5.71 -18.47 4.76
CA PHE A 79 -5.80 -18.16 6.19
C PHE A 79 -7.19 -18.38 6.77
N TYR A 80 -8.26 -18.15 6.01
CA TYR A 80 -9.59 -18.58 6.38
C TYR A 80 -9.68 -20.10 6.52
N LYS A 81 -9.16 -20.88 5.56
CA LYS A 81 -9.12 -22.35 5.64
C LYS A 81 -8.32 -22.88 6.82
N LEU A 82 -7.29 -22.14 7.26
CA LEU A 82 -6.51 -22.46 8.45
C LEU A 82 -7.18 -22.04 9.77
N GLY A 83 -8.36 -21.42 9.72
CA GLY A 83 -9.12 -21.02 10.91
C GLY A 83 -8.57 -19.82 11.66
N LEU A 84 -7.78 -18.96 11.01
CA LEU A 84 -7.08 -17.84 11.67
C LEU A 84 -7.99 -16.65 12.04
N GLY A 85 -9.22 -16.59 11.51
CA GLY A 85 -10.13 -15.47 11.66
C GLY A 85 -9.58 -14.14 11.11
N GLU A 86 -10.35 -13.06 11.23
CA GLU A 86 -9.95 -11.74 10.69
C GLU A 86 -8.71 -11.17 11.38
N ILE A 87 -8.59 -11.36 12.69
CA ILE A 87 -7.43 -10.93 13.49
C ILE A 87 -6.17 -11.64 12.98
N GLY A 88 -6.20 -12.96 12.81
CA GLY A 88 -5.05 -13.70 12.30
C GLY A 88 -4.72 -13.31 10.85
N ILE A 89 -5.73 -13.16 10.00
CA ILE A 89 -5.56 -12.66 8.63
C ILE A 89 -4.84 -11.31 8.61
N ARG A 90 -5.35 -10.32 9.35
CA ARG A 90 -4.74 -8.98 9.45
C ARG A 90 -3.29 -9.06 9.96
N PHE A 91 -3.03 -9.91 10.95
CA PHE A 91 -1.68 -10.07 11.50
C PHE A 91 -0.69 -10.57 10.43
N PHE A 92 -1.03 -11.64 9.69
CA PHE A 92 -0.14 -12.24 8.70
C PHE A 92 -0.09 -11.48 7.37
N THR A 93 -1.15 -10.79 6.98
CA THR A 93 -1.21 -10.05 5.70
C THR A 93 -0.72 -8.61 5.81
N VAL A 94 -0.65 -8.06 7.02
CA VAL A 94 -0.37 -6.63 7.21
C VAL A 94 0.75 -6.37 8.21
N VAL A 95 0.66 -6.91 9.43
CA VAL A 95 1.68 -6.70 10.48
C VAL A 95 3.00 -7.32 10.07
N ILE A 96 3.00 -8.60 9.69
CA ILE A 96 4.22 -9.31 9.30
C ILE A 96 4.89 -8.65 8.08
N PRO A 97 4.18 -8.35 6.96
CA PRO A 97 4.77 -7.61 5.85
C PRO A 97 5.35 -6.26 6.26
N SER A 98 4.68 -5.49 7.12
CA SER A 98 5.20 -4.20 7.57
C SER A 98 6.53 -4.28 8.34
N LEU A 99 6.83 -5.42 8.99
CA LEU A 99 8.13 -5.70 9.62
C LEU A 99 9.18 -6.07 8.58
N PHE A 100 8.78 -6.85 7.57
CA PHE A 100 9.66 -7.17 6.44
C PHE A 100 10.06 -5.92 5.65
N ILE A 101 9.19 -4.91 5.54
CA ILE A 101 9.56 -3.62 4.95
C ILE A 101 10.73 -3.00 5.73
N VAL A 102 10.62 -2.88 7.05
CA VAL A 102 11.70 -2.35 7.92
C VAL A 102 13.00 -3.13 7.71
N PHE A 103 12.90 -4.46 7.67
CA PHE A 103 14.05 -5.33 7.48
C PHE A 103 14.70 -5.18 6.09
N PHE A 104 13.92 -5.20 5.00
CA PHE A 104 14.46 -5.02 3.65
C PHE A 104 15.01 -3.61 3.44
N THR A 105 14.40 -2.57 4.02
CA THR A 105 14.94 -1.21 4.02
C THR A 105 16.31 -1.16 4.70
N TYR A 106 16.49 -1.84 5.84
CA TYR A 106 17.81 -2.00 6.48
C TYR A 106 18.81 -2.69 5.53
N LEU A 107 18.41 -3.83 4.96
CA LEU A 107 19.28 -4.63 4.10
C LEU A 107 19.75 -3.84 2.87
N LEU A 108 18.83 -3.12 2.22
CA LEU A 108 19.17 -2.24 1.09
C LEU A 108 20.14 -1.15 1.53
N GLY A 109 19.87 -0.41 2.62
CA GLY A 109 20.76 0.65 3.07
C GLY A 109 22.15 0.16 3.48
N LYS A 110 22.22 -1.04 4.07
CA LYS A 110 23.49 -1.71 4.38
C LYS A 110 24.27 -2.06 3.11
N GLU A 111 23.62 -2.69 2.13
CA GLU A 111 24.29 -3.18 0.92
C GLU A 111 24.65 -2.04 -0.05
N PHE A 112 23.80 -1.03 -0.14
CA PHE A 112 23.99 0.16 -0.98
C PHE A 112 25.10 1.04 -0.42
N TYR A 113 25.10 1.24 0.90
CA TYR A 113 26.04 2.15 1.56
C TYR A 113 26.77 1.46 2.70
N ASN A 114 26.15 1.39 3.89
CA ASN A 114 26.72 0.82 5.10
C ASN A 114 25.65 0.61 6.18
N GLU A 115 26.01 -0.10 7.26
CA GLU A 115 25.10 -0.45 8.35
C GLU A 115 24.41 0.77 8.97
N LYS A 116 25.09 1.92 9.06
CA LYS A 116 24.50 3.11 9.70
C LYS A 116 23.38 3.70 8.86
N VAL A 117 23.56 3.80 7.54
CA VAL A 117 22.50 4.23 6.62
C VAL A 117 21.33 3.26 6.69
N GLY A 118 21.60 1.95 6.69
CA GLY A 118 20.57 0.92 6.86
C GLY A 118 19.78 1.08 8.16
N LEU A 119 20.45 1.31 9.30
CA LEU A 119 19.77 1.49 10.59
C LEU A 119 18.92 2.75 10.63
N ILE A 120 19.40 3.88 10.10
CA ILE A 120 18.62 5.12 10.04
C ILE A 120 17.39 4.92 9.15
N ALA A 121 17.55 4.32 7.97
CA ALA A 121 16.43 4.08 7.06
C ALA A 121 15.40 3.11 7.65
N ALA A 122 15.84 2.07 8.38
CA ALA A 122 14.97 1.14 9.08
C ALA A 122 14.22 1.80 10.24
N LEU A 123 14.86 2.68 11.01
CA LEU A 123 14.20 3.47 12.04
C LEU A 123 13.07 4.31 11.43
N LEU A 124 13.34 5.02 10.33
CA LEU A 124 12.33 5.83 9.64
C LEU A 124 11.19 4.97 9.08
N ALA A 125 11.48 3.82 8.50
CA ALA A 125 10.45 2.85 8.08
C ALA A 125 9.64 2.30 9.26
N SER A 126 10.22 2.20 10.46
CA SER A 126 9.52 1.70 11.64
C SER A 126 8.45 2.66 12.16
N VAL A 127 8.70 3.98 12.02
CA VAL A 127 7.85 5.07 12.54
C VAL A 127 7.01 5.77 11.47
N SER A 128 7.26 5.49 10.18
CA SER A 128 6.54 6.07 9.05
C SER A 128 5.02 6.04 9.26
N TRP A 129 4.40 7.22 9.29
CA TRP A 129 2.95 7.32 9.44
C TRP A 129 2.23 6.54 8.35
N MET A 130 2.82 6.51 7.16
CA MET A 130 2.25 5.86 5.99
C MET A 130 2.18 4.34 6.16
N PHE A 131 3.24 3.74 6.71
CA PHE A 131 3.23 2.31 7.01
C PHE A 131 2.35 2.00 8.22
N LEU A 132 2.40 2.83 9.28
CA LEU A 132 1.60 2.63 10.48
C LEU A 132 0.09 2.80 10.24
N PHE A 133 -0.32 3.75 9.39
CA PHE A 133 -1.72 3.97 9.10
C PHE A 133 -2.33 2.79 8.34
N ASN A 134 -1.56 2.23 7.40
CA ASN A 134 -1.99 1.11 6.57
C ASN A 134 -1.93 -0.24 7.29
N ILE A 135 -1.33 -0.36 8.50
CA ILE A 135 -1.41 -1.63 9.24
C ILE A 135 -2.76 -1.90 9.88
N SER A 136 -3.55 -0.86 10.06
CA SER A 136 -4.88 -0.96 10.66
C SER A 136 -5.94 -1.48 9.69
N ARG A 137 -5.57 -1.94 8.49
CA ARG A 137 -6.50 -2.34 7.40
C ARG A 137 -5.91 -3.45 6.54
N VAL A 138 -6.72 -4.45 6.14
CA VAL A 138 -6.27 -5.53 5.24
C VAL A 138 -6.15 -5.05 3.79
N HIS A 139 -4.94 -4.65 3.41
CA HIS A 139 -4.62 -4.16 2.06
C HIS A 139 -3.38 -4.84 1.47
N SER A 140 -3.39 -4.96 0.13
CA SER A 140 -2.30 -5.54 -0.65
C SER A 140 -1.02 -4.67 -0.69
N ASP A 141 -1.11 -3.39 -0.35
CA ASP A 141 -0.03 -2.39 -0.50
C ASP A 141 1.26 -2.78 0.23
N LEU A 142 1.17 -3.13 1.52
CA LEU A 142 2.36 -3.44 2.33
C LEU A 142 3.06 -4.72 1.85
N LEU A 143 2.28 -5.75 1.51
CA LEU A 143 2.83 -6.99 0.96
C LEU A 143 3.48 -6.74 -0.42
N ALA A 144 2.87 -5.88 -1.23
CA ALA A 144 3.45 -5.47 -2.50
C ALA A 144 4.82 -4.78 -2.30
N VAL A 145 4.92 -3.84 -1.35
CA VAL A 145 6.20 -3.17 -1.02
C VAL A 145 7.26 -4.17 -0.57
N VAL A 146 6.92 -5.18 0.24
CA VAL A 146 7.86 -6.24 0.63
C VAL A 146 8.42 -6.96 -0.59
N PHE A 147 7.55 -7.38 -1.52
CA PHE A 147 8.00 -8.07 -2.72
C PHE A 147 8.87 -7.18 -3.62
N GLY A 148 8.51 -5.91 -3.77
CA GLY A 148 9.33 -4.97 -4.53
C GLY A 148 10.70 -4.73 -3.91
N LEU A 149 10.79 -4.53 -2.59
CA LEU A 149 12.07 -4.31 -1.91
C LEU A 149 12.94 -5.57 -1.92
N GLY A 150 12.33 -6.74 -1.73
CA GLY A 150 13.02 -8.02 -1.85
C GLY A 150 13.55 -8.26 -3.26
N ALA A 151 12.79 -7.92 -4.31
CA ALA A 151 13.28 -7.99 -5.69
C ALA A 151 14.50 -7.10 -5.92
N ILE A 152 14.49 -5.84 -5.47
CA ILE A 152 15.66 -4.94 -5.56
C ILE A 152 16.84 -5.48 -4.75
N TYR A 153 16.60 -6.00 -3.55
CA TYR A 153 17.64 -6.56 -2.71
C TYR A 153 18.32 -7.75 -3.39
N PHE A 154 17.54 -8.70 -3.91
CA PHE A 154 18.09 -9.87 -4.59
C PHE A 154 18.74 -9.52 -5.93
N PHE A 155 18.22 -8.55 -6.66
CA PHE A 155 18.91 -7.96 -7.82
C PHE A 155 20.29 -7.43 -7.41
N TRP A 156 20.36 -6.62 -6.37
CA TRP A 156 21.62 -6.02 -5.92
C TRP A 156 22.65 -7.07 -5.47
N LYS A 157 22.20 -8.08 -4.70
CA LYS A 157 23.05 -9.18 -4.24
C LYS A 157 23.51 -10.10 -5.37
N GLY A 158 22.64 -10.37 -6.34
CA GLY A 158 22.87 -11.33 -7.41
C GLY A 158 23.51 -10.77 -8.67
N TYR A 159 23.39 -9.46 -8.91
CA TYR A 159 23.84 -8.80 -10.14
C TYR A 159 24.93 -7.76 -9.90
N VAL A 160 24.71 -6.83 -8.95
CA VAL A 160 25.57 -5.65 -8.79
C VAL A 160 26.83 -5.97 -7.97
N THR A 161 26.73 -6.86 -6.98
CA THR A 161 27.86 -7.21 -6.12
C THR A 161 28.84 -8.15 -6.85
N PRO A 162 30.08 -7.73 -7.18
CA PRO A 162 30.97 -8.42 -8.13
C PRO A 162 31.36 -9.85 -7.73
N GLU A 163 31.41 -10.12 -6.43
CA GLU A 163 31.85 -11.42 -5.90
C GLU A 163 30.81 -12.54 -6.10
N LYS A 164 29.58 -12.21 -6.52
CA LYS A 164 28.44 -13.15 -6.47
C LYS A 164 27.44 -12.89 -7.60
N ASN A 165 27.85 -13.06 -8.86
CA ASN A 165 26.92 -13.26 -9.98
C ASN A 165 26.15 -14.59 -9.77
N ASN A 166 25.25 -14.57 -8.79
CA ASN A 166 24.68 -15.75 -8.18
C ASN A 166 23.26 -15.87 -8.71
N THR A 167 23.10 -16.81 -9.64
CA THR A 167 21.84 -17.15 -10.29
C THR A 167 20.72 -17.41 -9.30
N PHE A 168 21.00 -17.96 -8.11
CA PHE A 168 19.97 -18.20 -7.10
C PHE A 168 19.31 -16.89 -6.65
N TYR A 169 20.09 -15.83 -6.39
CA TYR A 169 19.51 -14.53 -6.04
C TYR A 169 18.73 -13.94 -7.22
N LEU A 170 19.16 -14.14 -8.46
CA LEU A 170 18.41 -13.66 -9.62
C LEU A 170 17.10 -14.43 -9.83
N ILE A 171 17.06 -15.73 -9.55
CA ILE A 171 15.81 -16.50 -9.51
C ILE A 171 14.89 -15.97 -8.40
N LEU A 172 15.43 -15.69 -7.20
CA LEU A 172 14.65 -15.07 -6.13
C LEU A 172 14.14 -13.67 -6.49
N MET A 173 14.92 -12.87 -7.22
CA MET A 173 14.46 -11.60 -7.78
C MET A 173 13.25 -11.84 -8.69
N GLY A 174 13.34 -12.78 -9.64
CA GLY A 174 12.23 -13.16 -10.52
C GLY A 174 10.98 -13.63 -9.77
N LEU A 175 11.18 -14.44 -8.73
CA LEU A 175 10.11 -14.92 -7.84
C LEU A 175 9.40 -13.76 -7.14
N PHE A 176 10.17 -12.84 -6.55
CA PHE A 176 9.63 -11.68 -5.86
C PHE A 176 8.93 -10.70 -6.82
N LEU A 177 9.44 -10.52 -8.05
CA LEU A 177 8.76 -9.74 -9.08
C LEU A 177 7.42 -10.36 -9.48
N GLY A 178 7.37 -11.68 -9.68
CA GLY A 178 6.14 -12.41 -10.01
C GLY A 178 5.10 -12.35 -8.89
N LEU A 179 5.50 -12.65 -7.65
CA LEU A 179 4.62 -12.53 -6.48
C LEU A 179 4.18 -11.08 -6.25
N GLY A 180 5.08 -10.13 -6.50
CA GLY A 180 4.78 -8.71 -6.45
C GLY A 180 3.68 -8.31 -7.44
N TYR A 181 3.81 -8.72 -8.70
CA TYR A 181 2.81 -8.52 -9.76
C TYR A 181 1.46 -9.17 -9.39
N LEU A 182 1.49 -10.40 -8.89
CA LEU A 182 0.28 -11.11 -8.46
C LEU A 182 -0.36 -10.56 -7.19
N THR A 183 0.34 -9.69 -6.45
CA THR A 183 -0.20 -8.99 -5.27
C THR A 183 -0.80 -7.64 -5.67
N ARG A 184 -0.04 -6.85 -6.43
CA ARG A 184 -0.44 -5.51 -6.86
C ARG A 184 0.30 -5.09 -8.11
N LEU A 185 -0.42 -4.50 -9.05
CA LEU A 185 0.12 -4.08 -10.34
C LEU A 185 1.27 -3.09 -10.23
N SER A 186 1.24 -2.18 -9.25
CA SER A 186 2.29 -1.18 -9.03
C SER A 186 3.68 -1.78 -8.82
N ASN A 187 3.79 -3.08 -8.51
CA ASN A 187 5.09 -3.75 -8.46
C ASN A 187 5.76 -3.96 -9.81
N LEU A 188 5.05 -3.80 -10.94
CA LEU A 188 5.71 -3.74 -12.25
C LEU A 188 6.65 -2.53 -12.37
N LEU A 189 6.48 -1.50 -11.54
CA LEU A 189 7.42 -0.38 -11.46
C LEU A 189 8.83 -0.83 -11.08
N VAL A 190 8.96 -1.91 -10.33
CA VAL A 190 10.26 -2.47 -9.94
C VAL A 190 11.00 -3.05 -11.15
N LEU A 191 10.28 -3.64 -12.12
CA LEU A 191 10.87 -4.01 -13.40
C LEU A 191 11.40 -2.78 -14.15
N GLY A 192 10.63 -1.68 -14.13
CA GLY A 192 11.07 -0.40 -14.68
C GLY A 192 12.35 0.10 -14.02
N ILE A 193 12.39 0.13 -12.68
CA ILE A 193 13.56 0.57 -11.90
C ILE A 193 14.81 -0.26 -12.27
N ILE A 194 14.70 -1.59 -12.25
CA ILE A 194 15.82 -2.49 -12.58
C ILE A 194 16.20 -2.34 -14.06
N GLY A 195 15.23 -2.24 -14.96
CA GLY A 195 15.44 -2.06 -16.39
C GLY A 195 16.19 -0.76 -16.71
N PHE A 196 15.74 0.37 -16.17
CA PHE A 196 16.42 1.66 -16.32
C PHE A 196 17.83 1.63 -15.73
N TYR A 197 18.01 1.01 -14.55
CA TYR A 197 19.34 0.82 -13.97
C TYR A 197 20.25 0.06 -14.95
N LEU A 198 19.82 -1.09 -15.46
CA LEU A 198 20.59 -1.91 -16.38
C LEU A 198 20.90 -1.21 -17.71
N ILE A 199 19.95 -0.45 -18.26
CA ILE A 199 20.15 0.35 -19.47
C ILE A 199 21.22 1.41 -19.24
N ILE A 200 21.20 2.10 -18.09
CA ILE A 200 22.18 3.14 -17.77
C ILE A 200 23.57 2.55 -17.51
N THR A 201 23.67 1.45 -16.76
CA THR A 201 24.97 0.89 -16.34
C THR A 201 25.59 -0.05 -17.35
N GLU A 202 24.80 -0.83 -18.09
CA GLU A 202 25.27 -1.92 -18.95
C GLU A 202 24.77 -1.82 -20.40
N GLN A 203 23.89 -0.87 -20.71
CA GLN A 203 23.29 -0.67 -22.04
C GLN A 203 22.61 -1.96 -22.53
N HIS A 204 23.05 -2.57 -23.64
CA HIS A 204 22.48 -3.83 -24.14
C HIS A 204 23.23 -5.07 -23.61
N LYS A 205 24.35 -4.91 -22.89
CA LYS A 205 25.20 -6.04 -22.48
C LYS A 205 24.53 -6.93 -21.44
N PHE A 206 23.62 -6.40 -20.64
CA PHE A 206 22.87 -7.18 -19.64
C PHE A 206 22.05 -8.31 -20.28
N LEU A 207 21.62 -8.17 -21.53
CA LEU A 207 20.87 -9.21 -22.27
C LEU A 207 21.68 -10.50 -22.47
N LYS A 208 23.01 -10.44 -22.35
CA LYS A 208 23.89 -11.62 -22.42
C LYS A 208 24.01 -12.36 -21.09
N ARG A 209 23.35 -11.90 -20.02
CA ARG A 209 23.46 -12.47 -18.67
C ARG A 209 22.37 -13.52 -18.45
N ASN A 210 22.74 -14.80 -18.51
CA ASN A 210 21.83 -15.95 -18.29
C ASN A 210 21.01 -15.84 -17.00
N GLY A 211 21.61 -15.30 -15.93
CA GLY A 211 20.94 -15.06 -14.66
C GLY A 211 19.65 -14.23 -14.77
N LEU A 212 19.64 -13.20 -15.62
CA LEU A 212 18.46 -12.35 -15.83
C LEU A 212 17.37 -13.09 -16.61
N TRP A 213 17.74 -13.99 -17.51
CA TRP A 213 16.77 -14.86 -18.20
C TRP A 213 16.13 -15.86 -17.25
N TYR A 214 16.89 -16.45 -16.32
CA TYR A 214 16.30 -17.30 -15.28
C TYR A 214 15.34 -16.52 -14.36
N ALA A 215 15.65 -15.26 -14.06
CA ALA A 215 14.74 -14.39 -13.33
C ALA A 215 13.45 -14.12 -14.11
N LEU A 216 13.54 -13.86 -15.42
CA LEU A 216 12.39 -13.67 -16.29
C LEU A 216 11.53 -14.94 -16.37
N ILE A 217 12.17 -16.11 -16.50
CA ILE A 217 11.47 -17.41 -16.48
C ILE A 217 10.73 -17.59 -15.14
N ALA A 218 11.37 -17.31 -14.01
CA ALA A 218 10.73 -17.41 -12.71
C ALA A 218 9.49 -16.49 -12.60
N LEU A 219 9.62 -15.22 -13.01
CA LEU A 219 8.51 -14.27 -13.04
C LEU A 219 7.34 -14.79 -13.89
N VAL A 220 7.64 -15.24 -15.11
CA VAL A 220 6.61 -15.74 -16.05
C VAL A 220 5.95 -16.99 -15.50
N LEU A 221 6.71 -17.98 -15.01
CA LEU A 221 6.15 -19.22 -14.48
C LEU A 221 5.19 -18.99 -13.31
N ILE A 222 5.50 -18.05 -12.43
CA ILE A 222 4.63 -17.69 -11.30
C ILE A 222 3.38 -16.97 -11.79
N SER A 223 3.54 -16.07 -12.76
CA SER A 223 2.43 -15.23 -13.26
C SER A 223 1.51 -15.99 -14.21
N LEU A 224 2.00 -17.08 -14.82
CA LEU A 224 1.33 -17.80 -15.89
C LEU A 224 -0.06 -18.32 -15.54
N PRO A 225 -0.31 -18.94 -14.36
CA PRO A 225 -1.66 -19.40 -14.01
C PRO A 225 -2.70 -18.28 -14.00
N TYR A 226 -2.32 -17.10 -13.48
CA TYR A 226 -3.20 -15.93 -13.48
C TYR A 226 -3.45 -15.40 -14.89
N MET A 227 -2.42 -15.36 -15.74
CA MET A 227 -2.56 -14.93 -17.13
C MET A 227 -3.49 -15.86 -17.92
N ILE A 228 -3.37 -17.18 -17.71
CA ILE A 228 -4.25 -18.18 -18.33
C ILE A 228 -5.68 -18.02 -17.83
N TRP A 229 -5.89 -17.95 -16.51
CA TRP A 229 -7.21 -17.72 -15.92
C TRP A 229 -7.83 -16.41 -16.42
N GLY A 230 -7.03 -15.36 -16.49
CA GLY A 230 -7.43 -14.05 -17.01
C GLY A 230 -7.92 -14.10 -18.44
N HIS A 231 -7.27 -14.89 -19.30
CA HIS A 231 -7.70 -15.07 -20.69
C HIS A 231 -9.07 -15.76 -20.77
N PHE A 232 -9.30 -16.81 -19.99
CA PHE A 232 -10.58 -17.53 -20.00
C PHE A 232 -11.72 -16.76 -19.35
N HIS A 233 -11.44 -15.94 -18.33
CA HIS A 233 -12.49 -15.25 -17.57
C HIS A 233 -12.77 -13.83 -18.08
N TYR A 234 -11.76 -13.11 -18.55
CA TYR A 234 -11.88 -11.72 -18.99
C TYR A 234 -11.49 -11.49 -20.46
N GLY A 235 -11.15 -12.56 -21.21
CA GLY A 235 -10.73 -12.45 -22.60
C GLY A 235 -9.31 -11.89 -22.81
N SER A 236 -8.54 -11.64 -21.74
CA SER A 236 -7.21 -11.03 -21.81
C SER A 236 -6.19 -11.72 -20.91
N TYR A 237 -4.99 -11.98 -21.42
CA TYR A 237 -3.84 -12.45 -20.62
C TYR A 237 -3.35 -11.42 -19.59
N ILE A 238 -3.80 -10.17 -19.74
CA ILE A 238 -3.50 -9.06 -18.84
C ILE A 238 -4.85 -8.40 -18.49
N PRO A 239 -5.65 -9.01 -17.60
CA PRO A 239 -7.04 -8.58 -17.37
C PRO A 239 -7.16 -7.11 -16.94
N TRP A 240 -6.23 -6.66 -16.10
CA TRP A 240 -6.19 -5.26 -15.66
C TRP A 240 -6.00 -4.28 -16.83
N ALA A 241 -5.22 -4.64 -17.86
CA ALA A 241 -4.97 -3.77 -19.00
C ALA A 241 -6.23 -3.65 -19.87
N ALA A 242 -7.06 -4.70 -19.92
CA ALA A 242 -8.36 -4.62 -20.57
C ALA A 242 -9.34 -3.74 -19.77
N GLN A 243 -9.38 -3.89 -18.44
CA GLN A 243 -10.27 -3.10 -17.58
C GLN A 243 -9.89 -1.61 -17.50
N TYR A 244 -8.60 -1.29 -17.33
CA TYR A 244 -8.11 0.08 -17.24
C TYR A 244 -7.75 0.70 -18.59
N GLY A 245 -7.47 -0.11 -19.62
CA GLY A 245 -7.17 0.37 -20.97
C GLY A 245 -8.34 1.10 -21.62
N ALA A 246 -9.57 0.77 -21.24
CA ALA A 246 -10.77 1.52 -21.65
C ALA A 246 -10.78 2.97 -21.11
N GLY A 247 -10.18 3.22 -19.94
CA GLY A 247 -10.03 4.56 -19.35
C GLY A 247 -8.71 5.27 -19.70
N ALA A 248 -7.79 4.61 -20.40
CA ALA A 248 -6.51 5.19 -20.80
C ALA A 248 -6.66 6.34 -21.81
N GLY A 249 -7.73 6.34 -22.61
CA GLY A 249 -8.08 7.45 -23.50
C GLY A 249 -8.32 8.75 -22.72
N ASP A 250 -9.05 8.67 -21.60
CA ASP A 250 -9.34 9.81 -20.73
C ASP A 250 -8.09 10.27 -19.96
N ALA A 251 -7.20 9.35 -19.59
CA ALA A 251 -5.95 9.68 -18.92
C ALA A 251 -5.00 10.47 -19.84
N VAL A 252 -4.92 10.14 -21.13
CA VAL A 252 -4.07 10.86 -22.09
C VAL A 252 -4.56 12.30 -22.35
N ALA A 253 -5.84 12.58 -22.13
CA ALA A 253 -6.40 13.92 -22.19
C ALA A 253 -6.03 14.80 -20.98
N ARG A 254 -5.69 14.22 -19.83
CA ARG A 254 -5.33 14.98 -18.61
C ARG A 254 -3.91 15.56 -18.72
N PRO A 255 -3.64 16.77 -18.20
CA PRO A 255 -2.28 17.28 -18.07
C PRO A 255 -1.38 16.37 -17.23
N LEU A 256 -0.05 16.52 -17.38
CA LEU A 256 0.90 15.84 -16.51
C LEU A 256 0.69 16.25 -15.04
N ALA A 257 0.63 15.26 -14.15
CA ALA A 257 0.33 15.47 -12.74
C ALA A 257 1.58 15.83 -11.93
N TRP A 258 2.16 17.00 -12.18
CA TRP A 258 3.36 17.47 -11.46
C TRP A 258 3.14 17.62 -9.95
N ASN A 259 1.89 17.77 -9.51
CA ASN A 259 1.51 17.76 -8.10
C ASN A 259 1.83 16.44 -7.38
N VAL A 260 2.14 15.35 -8.10
CA VAL A 260 2.62 14.09 -7.50
C VAL A 260 3.82 14.30 -6.57
N PHE A 261 4.71 15.25 -6.87
CA PHE A 261 5.88 15.50 -6.01
C PHE A 261 5.51 16.05 -4.62
N THR A 262 4.29 16.55 -4.43
CA THR A 262 3.76 16.94 -3.10
C THR A 262 3.63 15.74 -2.16
N VAL A 263 3.60 14.50 -2.68
CA VAL A 263 3.65 13.28 -1.84
C VAL A 263 4.94 13.20 -1.03
N THR A 264 6.04 13.78 -1.51
CA THR A 264 7.29 13.90 -0.73
C THR A 264 7.07 14.71 0.54
N GLU A 265 6.34 15.82 0.43
CA GLU A 265 5.92 16.62 1.58
C GLU A 265 4.95 15.82 2.45
N MET A 266 3.93 15.16 1.88
CA MET A 266 2.98 14.35 2.65
C MET A 266 3.66 13.23 3.46
N TYR A 267 4.70 12.60 2.91
CA TYR A 267 5.44 11.54 3.58
C TYR A 267 6.39 12.05 4.67
N LEU A 268 6.99 13.22 4.49
CA LEU A 268 8.09 13.69 5.33
C LEU A 268 7.75 14.87 6.22
N VAL A 269 6.69 15.62 5.91
CA VAL A 269 6.17 16.77 6.67
C VAL A 269 4.76 16.45 7.12
N PRO A 270 4.60 16.00 8.38
CA PRO A 270 3.30 15.78 8.99
C PRO A 270 2.44 17.03 9.27
N ALA A 271 2.23 17.91 8.30
CA ALA A 271 1.34 19.05 8.46
C ALA A 271 0.11 18.88 7.57
N MET A 272 -1.03 18.60 8.22
CA MET A 272 -2.41 18.83 7.77
C MET A 272 -2.54 19.36 6.32
N TRP A 273 -2.94 18.50 5.39
CA TRP A 273 -3.72 18.97 4.24
C TRP A 273 -5.06 19.47 4.82
N PRO A 274 -5.52 20.71 4.54
CA PRO A 274 -5.91 21.08 3.18
C PRO A 274 -5.64 22.56 2.81
N TRP A 275 -5.43 22.82 1.51
CA TRP A 275 -5.61 24.12 0.84
C TRP A 275 -5.26 25.41 1.65
N LEU A 276 -4.10 26.00 1.38
CA LEU A 276 -3.83 27.45 1.53
C LEU A 276 -4.22 28.10 2.89
N GLY A 277 -3.33 27.99 3.88
CA GLY A 277 -3.49 28.65 5.18
C GLY A 277 -2.20 29.23 5.77
N LYS A 278 -1.58 30.17 5.05
CA LYS A 278 -0.66 31.24 5.53
C LYS A 278 0.41 30.88 6.59
N LEU A 279 1.67 30.81 6.12
CA LEU A 279 2.81 31.61 6.63
C LEU A 279 2.79 31.99 8.13
N ALA A 280 2.67 31.04 9.05
CA ALA A 280 2.92 31.29 10.47
C ALA A 280 3.10 29.97 11.24
N SER A 281 4.33 29.77 11.72
CA SER A 281 4.86 28.77 12.64
C SER A 281 5.80 27.79 11.95
N ILE A 282 7.06 27.82 12.37
CA ILE A 282 8.06 26.81 12.02
C ILE A 282 7.55 25.50 12.64
N LYS A 283 6.78 24.74 11.87
CA LYS A 283 6.25 23.45 12.33
C LYS A 283 7.41 22.48 12.43
N HIS A 284 7.52 21.79 13.57
CA HIS A 284 8.55 20.78 13.85
C HIS A 284 8.64 19.63 12.81
N ASP A 285 7.69 19.61 11.87
CA ASP A 285 7.48 18.64 10.81
C ASP A 285 8.44 18.80 9.61
N PHE A 286 9.16 19.92 9.49
CA PHE A 286 10.08 20.15 8.37
C PHE A 286 11.40 19.34 8.45
N ILE A 287 11.72 18.73 9.60
CA ILE A 287 13.06 18.16 9.85
C ILE A 287 13.39 17.01 8.89
N LEU A 288 12.50 16.02 8.73
CA LEU A 288 12.77 14.90 7.83
C LEU A 288 12.84 15.34 6.37
N TYR A 289 12.04 16.34 5.99
CA TYR A 289 12.08 16.95 4.67
C TYR A 289 13.41 17.67 4.43
N ALA A 290 13.89 18.48 5.39
CA ALA A 290 15.20 19.12 5.32
C ALA A 290 16.35 18.09 5.19
N LEU A 291 16.32 17.03 6.01
CA LEU A 291 17.29 15.95 5.93
C LEU A 291 17.21 15.19 4.60
N PHE A 292 16.01 15.06 4.03
CA PHE A 292 15.82 14.49 2.70
C PHE A 292 16.48 15.35 1.63
N PHE A 293 16.33 16.68 1.63
CA PHE A 293 17.03 17.55 0.66
C PHE A 293 18.54 17.49 0.81
N VAL A 294 19.07 17.48 2.04
CA VAL A 294 20.51 17.29 2.27
C VAL A 294 20.96 15.95 1.69
N GLY A 295 20.21 14.88 1.97
CA GLY A 295 20.47 13.56 1.40
C GLY A 295 20.41 13.56 -0.12
N LEU A 296 19.41 14.20 -0.70
CA LEU A 296 19.19 14.26 -2.14
C LEU A 296 20.36 14.96 -2.84
N LEU A 297 20.84 16.09 -2.30
CA LEU A 297 22.03 16.76 -2.82
C LEU A 297 23.29 15.88 -2.76
N VAL A 298 23.42 15.05 -1.72
CA VAL A 298 24.53 14.09 -1.60
C VAL A 298 24.39 12.97 -2.63
N THR A 299 23.20 12.41 -2.81
CA THR A 299 22.93 11.31 -3.72
C THR A 299 23.02 11.76 -5.18
N LEU A 300 22.56 12.95 -5.54
CA LEU A 300 22.62 13.50 -6.90
C LEU A 300 24.04 13.69 -7.46
N ARG A 301 25.08 13.51 -6.63
CA ARG A 301 26.48 13.48 -7.09
C ARG A 301 26.74 12.42 -8.16
N PHE A 302 25.91 11.37 -8.24
CA PHE A 302 25.99 10.38 -9.32
C PHE A 302 25.91 11.00 -10.73
N LEU A 303 25.21 12.13 -10.88
CA LEU A 303 25.12 12.86 -12.15
C LEU A 303 26.49 13.38 -12.63
N LEU A 304 27.41 13.68 -11.71
CA LEU A 304 28.76 14.14 -12.04
C LEU A 304 29.71 12.98 -12.39
N GLY A 305 29.31 11.74 -12.09
CA GLY A 305 30.11 10.52 -12.30
C GLY A 305 29.47 9.53 -13.27
N ILE A 306 28.63 10.00 -14.20
CA ILE A 306 27.92 9.13 -15.16
C ILE A 306 28.91 8.28 -15.98
N ASP A 307 30.07 8.83 -16.34
CA ASP A 307 31.12 8.11 -17.07
C ASP A 307 31.74 6.96 -16.25
N VAL A 308 31.78 7.09 -14.92
CA VAL A 308 32.22 6.05 -13.98
C VAL A 308 31.15 4.98 -13.76
N ILE A 309 29.88 5.39 -13.70
CA ILE A 309 28.71 4.51 -13.57
C ILE A 309 28.56 3.61 -14.80
N ILE A 310 28.70 4.18 -16.01
CA ILE A 310 28.65 3.42 -17.28
C ILE A 310 29.76 2.36 -17.34
N LYS A 311 30.87 2.56 -16.61
CA LYS A 311 31.96 1.59 -16.50
C LYS A 311 31.79 0.62 -15.33
N ASN A 312 30.72 0.76 -14.54
CA ASN A 312 30.39 -0.03 -13.35
C ASN A 312 31.55 -0.09 -12.33
N LYS A 313 32.27 1.03 -12.15
CA LYS A 313 33.52 1.10 -11.36
C LYS A 313 33.34 1.58 -9.92
N ASP A 314 32.21 2.17 -9.57
CA ASP A 314 31.96 2.72 -8.24
C ASP A 314 30.65 2.24 -7.64
N LYS A 315 30.76 1.48 -6.55
CA LYS A 315 29.63 0.91 -5.81
C LYS A 315 28.70 1.99 -5.24
N ASN A 316 29.26 3.09 -4.72
CA ASN A 316 28.47 4.15 -4.10
C ASN A 316 27.68 4.93 -5.15
N LEU A 317 28.26 5.21 -6.31
CA LEU A 317 27.55 5.89 -7.40
C LEU A 317 26.42 5.03 -7.97
N ASN A 318 26.62 3.72 -8.09
CA ASN A 318 25.57 2.77 -8.45
C ASN A 318 24.43 2.75 -7.42
N ALA A 319 24.78 2.82 -6.13
CA ALA A 319 23.82 2.84 -5.04
C ALA A 319 23.01 4.14 -5.04
N ASP A 320 23.67 5.26 -5.30
CA ASP A 320 23.05 6.57 -5.43
C ASP A 320 22.07 6.58 -6.63
N LEU A 321 22.49 6.06 -7.80
CA LEU A 321 21.63 5.89 -8.98
C LEU A 321 20.40 5.04 -8.66
N MET A 322 20.60 3.84 -8.08
CA MET A 322 19.50 2.93 -7.75
C MET A 322 18.50 3.57 -6.78
N THR A 323 19.02 4.27 -5.75
CA THR A 323 18.18 4.97 -4.77
C THR A 323 17.35 6.08 -5.42
N CYS A 324 17.95 6.86 -6.33
CA CYS A 324 17.23 7.87 -7.10
C CYS A 324 16.18 7.25 -8.03
N LEU A 325 16.49 6.14 -8.71
CA LEU A 325 15.54 5.45 -9.59
C LEU A 325 14.33 4.92 -8.82
N ILE A 326 14.51 4.41 -7.59
CA ILE A 326 13.39 3.98 -6.74
C ILE A 326 12.38 5.11 -6.53
N VAL A 327 12.84 6.33 -6.25
CA VAL A 327 11.94 7.48 -6.03
C VAL A 327 11.39 8.00 -7.37
N LEU A 328 12.27 8.24 -8.33
CA LEU A 328 11.93 8.89 -9.60
C LEU A 328 10.99 8.04 -10.45
N ILE A 329 11.26 6.75 -10.64
CA ILE A 329 10.42 5.90 -11.49
C ILE A 329 9.05 5.71 -10.85
N THR A 330 8.97 5.56 -9.53
CA THR A 330 7.69 5.49 -8.82
C THR A 330 6.87 6.75 -9.07
N PHE A 331 7.44 7.95 -8.89
CA PHE A 331 6.71 9.19 -9.13
C PHE A 331 6.39 9.45 -10.61
N MET A 332 7.32 9.19 -11.51
CA MET A 332 7.12 9.43 -12.93
C MET A 332 5.99 8.56 -13.51
N PHE A 333 5.74 7.38 -12.95
CA PHE A 333 4.56 6.61 -13.30
C PHE A 333 3.27 7.38 -13.00
N PHE A 334 3.13 7.99 -11.82
CA PHE A 334 1.93 8.76 -11.48
C PHE A 334 1.84 10.07 -12.26
N VAL A 335 2.98 10.72 -12.54
CA VAL A 335 3.03 11.96 -13.33
C VAL A 335 2.61 11.74 -14.78
N VAL A 336 3.15 10.69 -15.43
CA VAL A 336 3.09 10.51 -16.90
C VAL A 336 2.04 9.49 -17.32
N ILE A 337 1.94 8.36 -16.60
CA ILE A 337 1.08 7.25 -16.97
C ILE A 337 -0.29 7.39 -16.30
N GLN A 338 -0.33 7.52 -14.98
CA GLN A 338 -1.60 7.70 -14.26
C GLN A 338 -2.20 9.10 -14.48
N ARG A 339 -1.33 10.12 -14.61
CA ARG A 339 -1.68 11.54 -14.68
C ARG A 339 -2.66 11.98 -13.59
N ASP A 340 -2.45 11.44 -12.41
CA ASP A 340 -3.22 11.75 -11.21
C ASP A 340 -2.33 11.53 -9.98
N LEU A 341 -2.60 12.30 -8.92
CA LEU A 341 -1.96 12.11 -7.63
C LEU A 341 -2.24 10.70 -7.10
N GLY A 342 -3.48 10.23 -7.30
CA GLY A 342 -3.98 9.00 -6.72
C GLY A 342 -4.01 9.05 -5.20
N ASP A 343 -4.33 7.92 -4.58
CA ASP A 343 -4.14 7.76 -3.14
C ASP A 343 -2.63 7.70 -2.86
N PRO A 344 -2.11 8.48 -1.88
CA PRO A 344 -0.71 8.43 -1.48
C PRO A 344 -0.22 6.99 -1.26
N ARG A 345 -1.07 6.05 -0.80
CA ARG A 345 -0.66 4.66 -0.55
C ARG A 345 -0.15 3.91 -1.76
N TRP A 346 -0.58 4.31 -2.95
CA TRP A 346 -0.10 3.71 -4.19
C TRP A 346 1.37 4.02 -4.47
N GLN A 347 1.93 5.03 -3.80
CA GLN A 347 3.30 5.51 -3.97
C GLN A 347 4.22 5.08 -2.81
N MET A 348 3.77 4.16 -1.92
CA MET A 348 4.50 3.75 -0.72
C MET A 348 5.88 3.16 -0.99
N PHE A 349 6.10 2.65 -2.21
CA PHE A 349 7.39 2.16 -2.63
C PHE A 349 8.48 3.24 -2.61
N ALA A 350 8.14 4.48 -3.00
CA ALA A 350 9.06 5.61 -3.01
C ALA A 350 9.56 5.97 -1.59
N ALA A 351 8.73 5.75 -0.55
CA ALA A 351 9.09 6.08 0.83
C ALA A 351 10.37 5.38 1.28
N SER A 352 10.58 4.11 0.87
CA SER A 352 11.82 3.38 1.20
C SER A 352 13.05 4.02 0.57
N GLY A 353 12.95 4.49 -0.68
CA GLY A 353 14.01 5.26 -1.34
C GLY A 353 14.29 6.58 -0.62
N MET A 354 13.24 7.29 -0.18
CA MET A 354 13.39 8.53 0.60
C MET A 354 14.10 8.30 1.93
N PHE A 355 13.79 7.21 2.64
CA PHE A 355 14.46 6.87 3.90
C PHE A 355 15.95 6.56 3.70
N LEU A 356 16.31 5.92 2.59
CA LEU A 356 17.72 5.72 2.21
C LEU A 356 18.42 7.05 1.93
N ILE A 357 17.76 7.97 1.22
CA ILE A 357 18.26 9.32 0.95
C ILE A 357 18.50 10.09 2.25
N ILE A 358 17.52 10.08 3.17
CA ILE A 358 17.66 10.72 4.49
C ILE A 358 18.82 10.10 5.25
N GLY A 359 18.92 8.76 5.31
CA GLY A 359 20.03 8.07 5.96
C GLY A 359 21.38 8.46 5.39
N ARG A 360 21.48 8.62 4.07
CA ARG A 360 22.69 9.10 3.37
C ARG A 360 23.05 10.53 3.78
N GLY A 361 22.06 11.42 3.83
CA GLY A 361 22.21 12.82 4.27
C GLY A 361 22.68 12.93 5.73
N VAL A 362 22.07 12.17 6.64
CA VAL A 362 22.45 12.15 8.07
C VAL A 362 23.90 11.69 8.26
N ILE A 363 24.34 10.66 7.55
CA ILE A 363 25.73 10.20 7.63
C ILE A 363 26.70 11.22 7.05
N TRP A 364 26.33 11.89 5.95
CA TRP A 364 27.14 12.98 5.41
C TRP A 364 27.27 14.16 6.41
N LEU A 365 26.17 14.56 7.05
CA LEU A 365 26.19 15.59 8.10
C LEU A 365 27.07 15.17 9.28
N TYR A 366 26.98 13.90 9.72
CA TYR A 366 27.85 13.37 10.75
C TYR A 366 29.33 13.50 10.35
N ASP A 367 29.69 13.09 9.15
CA ASP A 367 31.07 13.15 8.68
C ASP A 367 31.59 14.58 8.52
N TYR A 368 30.72 15.52 8.16
CA TYR A 368 31.06 16.94 8.04
C TYR A 368 31.26 17.62 9.41
N PHE A 369 30.37 17.39 10.38
CA PHE A 369 30.37 18.11 11.66
C PHE A 369 31.17 17.41 12.78
N LYS A 370 31.46 16.10 12.67
CA LYS A 370 32.21 15.36 13.71
C LYS A 370 33.60 15.95 14.02
N LYS A 371 34.18 16.70 13.08
CA LYS A 371 35.48 17.39 13.24
C LYS A 371 35.44 18.52 14.27
N TYR A 372 34.27 19.10 14.54
CA TYR A 372 34.10 20.16 15.53
C TYR A 372 33.75 19.60 16.91
N SER A 373 32.80 18.66 16.97
CA SER A 373 32.49 17.91 18.18
C SER A 373 31.78 16.61 17.81
N LYS A 374 32.45 15.47 18.01
CA LYS A 374 31.87 14.16 17.72
C LYS A 374 30.62 13.91 18.57
N ALA A 375 30.68 14.20 19.88
CA ALA A 375 29.56 14.00 20.79
C ALA A 375 28.39 14.96 20.46
N GLY A 376 28.69 16.25 20.25
CA GLY A 376 27.68 17.25 19.90
C GLY A 376 26.96 16.92 18.59
N THR A 377 27.70 16.44 17.58
CA THR A 377 27.12 16.01 16.29
C THR A 377 26.18 14.81 16.47
N ILE A 378 26.58 13.81 17.27
CA ILE A 378 25.74 12.63 17.53
C ILE A 378 24.46 13.05 18.26
N ILE A 379 24.56 13.89 19.29
CA ILE A 379 23.41 14.38 20.06
C ILE A 379 22.45 15.16 19.16
N LEU A 380 22.98 16.09 18.34
CA LEU A 380 22.18 16.87 17.40
C LEU A 380 21.42 15.97 16.42
N LEU A 381 22.12 15.05 15.75
CA LEU A 381 21.48 14.16 14.78
C LEU A 381 20.46 13.22 15.43
N PHE A 382 20.73 12.77 16.66
CA PHE A 382 19.77 12.00 17.44
C PHE A 382 18.50 12.82 17.74
N ILE A 383 18.65 14.07 18.18
CA ILE A 383 17.50 14.97 18.44
C ILE A 383 16.69 15.19 17.16
N LEU A 384 17.34 15.46 16.02
CA LEU A 384 16.66 15.67 14.74
C LEU A 384 15.86 14.43 14.32
N LEU A 385 16.47 13.24 14.40
CA LEU A 385 15.79 11.98 14.09
C LEU A 385 14.68 11.67 15.09
N PHE A 386 14.87 11.98 16.37
CA PHE A 386 13.87 11.78 17.41
C PHE A 386 12.63 12.65 17.17
N ILE A 387 12.81 13.96 16.94
CA ILE A 387 11.69 14.87 16.63
C ILE A 387 10.97 14.43 15.36
N GLY A 388 11.72 14.10 14.30
CA GLY A 388 11.13 13.58 13.06
C GLY A 388 10.33 12.29 13.27
N SER A 389 10.82 11.38 14.11
CA SER A 389 10.13 10.12 14.44
C SER A 389 8.85 10.35 15.23
N ILE A 390 8.88 11.24 16.23
CA ILE A 390 7.69 11.57 17.04
C ILE A 390 6.61 12.25 16.18
N SER A 391 7.02 13.13 15.27
CA SER A 391 6.09 13.79 14.32
C SER A 391 5.33 12.76 13.47
N GLN A 392 6.02 11.76 12.93
CA GLN A 392 5.39 10.67 12.16
C GLN A 392 4.40 9.84 12.98
N ILE A 393 4.76 9.46 14.21
CA ILE A 393 3.88 8.71 15.11
C ILE A 393 2.63 9.55 15.48
N THR A 394 2.82 10.84 15.76
CA THR A 394 1.73 11.75 16.14
C THR A 394 0.73 11.96 15.01
N GLN A 395 1.21 12.02 13.76
CA GLN A 395 0.35 12.10 12.58
C GLN A 395 -0.51 10.85 12.42
N ASN A 396 0.11 9.68 12.55
CA ASN A 396 -0.62 8.43 12.52
C ASN A 396 -1.72 8.40 13.60
N ASP A 397 -1.39 8.79 14.84
CA ASP A 397 -2.37 8.87 15.94
C ASP A 397 -3.54 9.79 15.59
N SER A 398 -3.26 10.94 14.99
CA SER A 398 -4.27 11.91 14.59
C SER A 398 -5.17 11.40 13.46
N LEU A 399 -4.58 10.77 12.44
CA LEU A 399 -5.31 10.19 11.30
C LEU A 399 -6.17 8.99 11.71
N LEU A 400 -5.68 8.15 12.61
CA LEU A 400 -6.46 7.01 13.11
C LEU A 400 -7.64 7.51 13.96
N LYS A 401 -7.42 8.39 14.93
CA LYS A 401 -8.51 8.94 15.76
C LYS A 401 -9.60 9.63 14.95
N GLY A 402 -9.24 10.33 13.87
CA GLY A 402 -10.20 10.97 12.96
C GLY A 402 -11.06 9.99 12.15
N LYS A 403 -10.68 8.70 12.05
CA LYS A 403 -11.37 7.69 11.24
C LYS A 403 -11.99 6.53 12.04
N MET A 404 -11.86 6.52 13.36
CA MET A 404 -12.31 5.40 14.21
C MET A 404 -13.83 5.16 14.23
N THR A 405 -14.65 6.16 13.92
CA THR A 405 -16.11 6.12 14.16
C THR A 405 -16.96 6.15 12.89
N GLY A 406 -16.34 6.35 11.73
CA GLY A 406 -17.06 6.69 10.50
C GLY A 406 -17.66 5.54 9.72
N GLU A 407 -17.78 4.31 10.24
CA GLU A 407 -18.37 3.19 9.49
C GLU A 407 -19.18 2.21 10.37
N ALA A 408 -19.33 2.49 11.67
CA ALA A 408 -20.08 1.64 12.59
C ALA A 408 -21.55 1.48 12.15
N GLY A 409 -22.15 2.56 11.61
CA GLY A 409 -23.46 2.53 10.98
C GLY A 409 -23.62 1.46 9.91
N ILE A 410 -22.61 1.30 9.03
CA ILE A 410 -22.65 0.36 7.91
C ILE A 410 -22.72 -1.07 8.45
N LYS A 411 -21.90 -1.38 9.46
CA LYS A 411 -21.91 -2.69 10.12
C LYS A 411 -23.25 -2.98 10.77
N SER A 412 -23.82 -2.05 11.54
CA SER A 412 -25.12 -2.25 12.21
C SER A 412 -26.25 -2.44 11.21
N ALA A 413 -26.26 -1.68 10.12
CA ALA A 413 -27.22 -1.84 9.03
C ALA A 413 -27.07 -3.22 8.34
N ALA A 414 -25.84 -3.65 8.06
CA ALA A 414 -25.56 -4.96 7.48
C ALA A 414 -25.97 -6.13 8.40
N GLU A 415 -25.69 -6.02 9.71
CA GLU A 415 -26.13 -7.00 10.72
C GLU A 415 -27.66 -7.08 10.83
N TRP A 416 -28.35 -5.94 10.72
CA TRP A 416 -29.81 -5.90 10.65
C TRP A 416 -30.31 -6.63 9.40
N ILE A 417 -29.74 -6.36 8.22
CA ILE A 417 -30.10 -7.05 6.97
C ILE A 417 -29.89 -8.55 7.10
N LYS A 418 -28.78 -8.98 7.69
CA LYS A 418 -28.47 -10.40 7.91
C LYS A 418 -29.52 -11.12 8.76
N GLN A 419 -30.13 -10.42 9.71
CA GLN A 419 -31.18 -10.95 10.59
C GLN A 419 -32.57 -10.94 9.92
N ASN A 420 -32.77 -10.12 8.89
CA ASN A 420 -34.06 -9.88 8.24
C ASN A 420 -34.12 -10.32 6.76
N SER A 421 -33.14 -11.10 6.30
CA SER A 421 -33.09 -11.67 4.93
C SER A 421 -32.54 -13.10 4.94
N GLU A 422 -32.76 -13.85 3.87
CA GLU A 422 -32.18 -15.17 3.61
C GLU A 422 -30.86 -15.08 2.85
N LYS A 423 -29.98 -16.08 2.95
CA LYS A 423 -28.61 -16.05 2.37
C LYS A 423 -28.55 -15.74 0.87
N GLY A 424 -29.59 -16.09 0.11
CA GLY A 424 -29.67 -15.85 -1.33
C GLY A 424 -30.25 -14.49 -1.72
N ASP A 425 -30.77 -13.72 -0.75
CA ASP A 425 -31.46 -12.47 -1.03
C ASP A 425 -30.48 -11.40 -1.50
N TRP A 426 -30.84 -10.76 -2.60
CA TRP A 426 -30.05 -9.66 -3.16
C TRP A 426 -30.30 -8.37 -2.39
N ILE A 427 -29.21 -7.62 -2.21
CA ILE A 427 -29.22 -6.29 -1.63
C ILE A 427 -28.72 -5.31 -2.67
N LEU A 428 -29.35 -4.15 -2.77
CA LEU A 428 -28.90 -3.05 -3.59
C LEU A 428 -28.39 -1.92 -2.69
N SER A 429 -27.20 -1.36 -2.95
CA SER A 429 -26.69 -0.25 -2.12
C SER A 429 -25.85 0.76 -2.89
N ASN A 430 -25.89 2.04 -2.47
CA ASN A 430 -25.00 3.06 -3.03
C ASN A 430 -23.65 3.06 -2.30
N ASN A 431 -22.55 2.88 -3.03
CA ASN A 431 -21.19 3.11 -2.53
C ASN A 431 -20.73 2.30 -1.30
N ILE A 432 -21.49 1.28 -0.84
CA ILE A 432 -21.15 0.42 0.31
C ILE A 432 -21.38 -1.09 0.05
N HIS A 433 -21.49 -1.50 -1.22
CA HIS A 433 -21.84 -2.88 -1.57
C HIS A 433 -20.78 -3.92 -1.17
N ALA A 434 -19.50 -3.57 -1.03
CA ALA A 434 -18.45 -4.50 -0.57
C ALA A 434 -18.58 -4.75 0.93
N GLU A 435 -18.72 -3.68 1.71
CA GLU A 435 -18.92 -3.70 3.15
C GLU A 435 -20.22 -4.43 3.50
N MET A 436 -21.30 -4.13 2.77
CA MET A 436 -22.59 -4.82 2.89
C MET A 436 -22.47 -6.30 2.56
N THR A 437 -21.84 -6.67 1.45
CA THR A 437 -21.64 -8.10 1.10
C THR A 437 -20.91 -8.82 2.22
N TYR A 438 -19.86 -8.21 2.77
CA TYR A 438 -19.02 -8.83 3.78
C TYR A 438 -19.74 -9.02 5.12
N TRP A 439 -20.39 -7.98 5.64
CA TRP A 439 -21.03 -8.02 6.96
C TRP A 439 -22.42 -8.66 6.93
N ALA A 440 -23.23 -8.35 5.91
CA ALA A 440 -24.56 -8.94 5.78
C ALA A 440 -24.47 -10.43 5.39
N ASP A 441 -23.36 -10.85 4.77
CA ASP A 441 -23.21 -12.19 4.19
C ASP A 441 -24.34 -12.43 3.16
N ARG A 442 -24.57 -11.45 2.28
CA ARG A 442 -25.60 -11.43 1.23
C ARG A 442 -25.03 -10.90 -0.08
N PRO A 443 -25.44 -11.45 -1.24
CA PRO A 443 -25.02 -10.90 -2.52
C PRO A 443 -25.52 -9.45 -2.64
N THR A 444 -24.57 -8.51 -2.81
CA THR A 444 -24.91 -7.08 -2.90
C THR A 444 -24.41 -6.49 -4.21
N ARG A 445 -25.24 -5.67 -4.86
CA ARG A 445 -24.90 -4.92 -6.07
C ARG A 445 -24.91 -3.42 -5.79
N GLY A 446 -24.04 -2.69 -6.50
CA GLY A 446 -24.07 -1.23 -6.56
C GLY A 446 -25.27 -0.71 -7.36
N PHE A 447 -25.60 0.56 -7.19
CA PHE A 447 -26.59 1.24 -8.03
C PHE A 447 -26.14 1.27 -9.50
N GLY A 448 -27.10 1.43 -10.42
CA GLY A 448 -26.83 1.67 -11.83
C GLY A 448 -26.17 3.03 -12.06
N ARG A 449 -25.84 3.32 -13.31
CA ARG A 449 -25.21 4.60 -13.70
C ARG A 449 -26.12 5.80 -13.44
N ASP A 450 -27.42 5.59 -13.54
CA ASP A 450 -28.48 6.56 -13.34
C ASP A 450 -29.73 5.89 -12.74
N GLU A 451 -30.76 6.68 -12.52
CA GLU A 451 -32.05 6.24 -11.96
C GLU A 451 -32.70 5.14 -12.81
N GLU A 452 -32.72 5.29 -14.14
CA GLU A 452 -33.35 4.33 -15.06
C GLU A 452 -32.60 2.99 -15.07
N ASP A 453 -31.26 3.04 -15.12
CA ASP A 453 -30.39 1.86 -15.03
C ASP A 453 -30.57 1.15 -13.68
N THR A 454 -30.77 1.89 -12.59
CA THR A 454 -31.01 1.33 -11.26
C THR A 454 -32.35 0.62 -11.16
N LEU A 455 -33.42 1.19 -11.73
CA LEU A 455 -34.72 0.53 -11.79
C LEU A 455 -34.66 -0.78 -12.61
N LYS A 456 -33.94 -0.79 -13.73
CA LYS A 456 -33.68 -2.02 -14.50
C LYS A 456 -32.94 -3.07 -13.67
N VAL A 457 -31.96 -2.65 -12.87
CA VAL A 457 -31.26 -3.56 -11.95
C VAL A 457 -32.21 -4.12 -10.88
N ILE A 458 -33.13 -3.31 -10.34
CA ILE A 458 -34.15 -3.77 -9.38
C ILE A 458 -35.04 -4.84 -10.02
N GLU A 459 -35.51 -4.64 -11.25
CA GLU A 459 -36.30 -5.62 -11.99
C GLU A 459 -35.51 -6.91 -12.29
N GLU A 460 -34.23 -6.79 -12.61
CA GLU A 460 -33.34 -7.90 -12.96
C GLU A 460 -33.06 -8.81 -11.75
N ILE A 461 -32.61 -8.24 -10.62
CA ILE A 461 -32.09 -9.02 -9.48
C ILE A 461 -33.13 -9.19 -8.36
N LYS A 462 -34.22 -8.42 -8.39
CA LYS A 462 -35.30 -8.42 -7.40
C LYS A 462 -34.78 -8.36 -5.96
N PRO A 463 -34.07 -7.29 -5.58
CA PRO A 463 -33.46 -7.19 -4.26
C PRO A 463 -34.55 -7.09 -3.18
N VAL A 464 -34.32 -7.71 -2.02
CA VAL A 464 -35.25 -7.61 -0.88
C VAL A 464 -35.10 -6.26 -0.19
N PHE A 465 -33.88 -5.74 -0.14
CA PHE A 465 -33.58 -4.44 0.44
C PHE A 465 -32.74 -3.56 -0.48
N LEU A 466 -33.04 -2.26 -0.42
CA LEU A 466 -32.24 -1.18 -0.98
C LEU A 466 -31.69 -0.33 0.18
N VAL A 467 -30.40 -0.04 0.15
CA VAL A 467 -29.72 0.74 1.19
C VAL A 467 -29.20 2.03 0.59
N THR A 468 -29.58 3.16 1.19
CA THR A 468 -28.99 4.46 0.90
C THR A 468 -28.08 4.91 2.05
N THR A 469 -26.98 5.55 1.72
CA THR A 469 -26.05 6.12 2.68
C THR A 469 -25.52 7.48 2.27
N SER A 470 -25.42 8.39 3.24
CA SER A 470 -24.75 9.69 3.11
C SER A 470 -23.28 9.67 3.53
N TYR A 471 -22.73 8.49 3.86
CA TYR A 471 -21.31 8.35 4.22
C TYR A 471 -20.34 8.74 3.12
N PHE A 472 -20.71 8.42 1.88
CA PHE A 472 -19.91 8.72 0.70
C PHE A 472 -20.72 9.62 -0.23
N ASN A 473 -20.06 10.63 -0.79
CA ASN A 473 -20.67 11.50 -1.78
C ASN A 473 -21.24 10.65 -2.93
N SER A 474 -22.56 10.65 -3.05
CA SER A 474 -23.29 10.01 -4.14
C SER A 474 -23.96 11.08 -4.99
N LEU A 475 -24.37 10.73 -6.21
CA LEU A 475 -25.12 11.66 -7.06
C LEU A 475 -26.47 11.98 -6.42
N ASP A 476 -26.97 13.20 -6.58
CA ASP A 476 -28.19 13.67 -5.91
C ASP A 476 -29.40 12.74 -6.13
N TRP A 477 -29.54 12.19 -7.35
CA TRP A 477 -30.63 11.27 -7.69
C TRP A 477 -30.66 10.00 -6.81
N THR A 478 -29.51 9.56 -6.28
CA THR A 478 -29.45 8.36 -5.41
C THR A 478 -30.17 8.57 -4.09
N TYR A 479 -30.22 9.81 -3.60
CA TYR A 479 -30.93 10.20 -2.38
C TYR A 479 -32.41 10.51 -2.67
N GLU A 480 -32.72 10.98 -3.88
CA GLU A 480 -34.09 11.28 -4.30
C GLU A 480 -34.89 10.02 -4.67
N LEU A 481 -34.23 8.94 -5.12
CA LEU A 481 -34.87 7.72 -5.62
C LEU A 481 -35.96 7.18 -4.68
N PRO A 482 -35.74 7.00 -3.36
CA PRO A 482 -36.79 6.49 -2.48
C PRO A 482 -37.98 7.43 -2.31
N SER A 483 -37.77 8.75 -2.46
CA SER A 483 -38.84 9.74 -2.38
C SER A 483 -39.69 9.82 -3.67
N LYS A 484 -39.11 9.46 -4.82
CA LYS A 484 -39.81 9.44 -6.11
C LYS A 484 -40.62 8.15 -6.31
N HIS A 485 -40.18 7.04 -5.72
CA HIS A 485 -40.76 5.70 -5.89
C HIS A 485 -41.26 5.14 -4.56
N THR A 486 -42.13 5.87 -3.85
CA THR A 486 -42.67 5.47 -2.53
C THR A 486 -43.58 4.25 -2.59
N ASP A 487 -44.10 3.94 -3.77
CA ASP A 487 -44.87 2.73 -4.08
C ASP A 487 -43.99 1.48 -4.20
N LEU A 488 -42.70 1.65 -4.50
CA LEU A 488 -41.72 0.58 -4.63
C LEU A 488 -40.85 0.42 -3.38
N LEU A 489 -40.57 1.52 -2.67
CA LEU A 489 -39.54 1.57 -1.62
C LEU A 489 -40.14 2.03 -0.28
N THR A 490 -40.22 1.09 0.67
CA THR A 490 -40.75 1.35 2.01
C THR A 490 -39.61 1.39 3.03
N PRO A 491 -39.35 2.50 3.75
CA PRO A 491 -38.30 2.56 4.76
C PRO A 491 -38.63 1.62 5.94
N VAL A 492 -37.68 0.76 6.32
CA VAL A 492 -37.86 -0.26 7.38
C VAL A 492 -36.87 -0.15 8.52
N ALA A 493 -35.71 0.48 8.30
CA ALA A 493 -34.72 0.75 9.34
C ALA A 493 -33.83 1.94 8.98
N ALA A 494 -33.31 2.63 9.99
CA ALA A 494 -32.37 3.72 9.81
C ALA A 494 -31.34 3.76 10.95
N PHE A 495 -30.11 4.17 10.64
CA PHE A 495 -28.98 4.20 11.57
C PHE A 495 -28.21 5.52 11.47
N ASP A 496 -27.71 6.01 12.61
CA ASP A 496 -26.72 7.10 12.63
C ASP A 496 -25.31 6.62 12.28
N ILE A 497 -24.36 7.56 12.24
CA ILE A 497 -22.94 7.26 12.00
C ILE A 497 -22.37 6.24 13.00
N TYR A 498 -22.88 6.20 14.23
CA TYR A 498 -22.39 5.35 15.30
C TYR A 498 -23.08 3.97 15.33
N GLY A 499 -23.99 3.68 14.40
CA GLY A 499 -24.74 2.43 14.36
C GLY A 499 -25.90 2.36 15.34
N LYS A 500 -26.36 3.48 15.89
CA LYS A 500 -27.56 3.51 16.71
C LYS A 500 -28.80 3.50 15.81
N PRO A 501 -29.76 2.60 16.05
CA PRO A 501 -31.03 2.62 15.34
C PRO A 501 -31.81 3.89 15.69
N LEU A 502 -32.41 4.50 14.67
CA LEU A 502 -33.17 5.75 14.80
C LEU A 502 -34.66 5.45 14.93
N VAL A 503 -35.32 6.15 15.85
CA VAL A 503 -36.73 5.91 16.22
C VAL A 503 -37.66 6.99 15.68
N SER A 504 -37.12 8.14 15.21
CA SER A 504 -37.91 9.26 14.67
C SER A 504 -37.26 9.91 13.46
N ALA A 505 -38.08 10.40 12.52
CA ALA A 505 -37.66 11.10 11.30
C ALA A 505 -36.90 12.43 11.54
N GLU A 506 -36.94 12.99 12.75
CA GLU A 506 -36.19 14.22 13.10
C GLU A 506 -34.67 13.97 13.28
N GLN A 507 -34.25 12.71 13.39
CA GLN A 507 -32.84 12.35 13.49
C GLN A 507 -32.30 12.13 12.07
N ASN A 508 -31.40 13.00 11.59
CA ASN A 508 -30.79 12.89 10.26
C ASN A 508 -30.10 11.53 10.09
N PRO A 509 -30.70 10.57 9.34
CA PRO A 509 -30.13 9.25 9.22
C PRO A 509 -28.91 9.28 8.31
N THR A 510 -27.88 8.53 8.69
CA THR A 510 -26.72 8.35 7.79
C THR A 510 -26.95 7.19 6.85
N ILE A 511 -27.65 6.15 7.31
CA ILE A 511 -28.00 4.98 6.52
C ILE A 511 -29.49 4.71 6.67
N VAL A 512 -30.16 4.45 5.55
CA VAL A 512 -31.57 4.06 5.51
C VAL A 512 -31.72 2.79 4.71
N ILE A 513 -32.48 1.85 5.24
CA ILE A 513 -32.81 0.57 4.61
C ILE A 513 -34.27 0.65 4.17
N TYR A 514 -34.51 0.39 2.90
CA TYR A 514 -35.81 0.31 2.29
C TYR A 514 -36.09 -1.14 1.91
N LYS A 515 -37.27 -1.64 2.25
CA LYS A 515 -37.81 -2.85 1.65
C LYS A 515 -38.26 -2.52 0.23
N VAL A 516 -37.94 -3.40 -0.71
CA VAL A 516 -38.39 -3.27 -2.10
C VAL A 516 -39.64 -4.13 -2.28
N ASP A 517 -40.75 -3.49 -2.61
CA ASP A 517 -42.04 -4.16 -2.79
C ASP A 517 -42.24 -4.44 -4.31
N ILE A 518 -41.87 -5.65 -4.75
CA ILE A 518 -41.90 -6.13 -6.14
C ILE A 518 -42.99 -7.19 -6.35
#